data_AF-C1N608-F1
#
_entry.id   AF-C1N608-F1
#
_cell.length_a   1.000
_cell.length_b   1.000
_cell.length_c   1.000
_cell.angle_alpha   90.00
_cell.angle_beta   90.00
_cell.angle_gamma   90.00
#
_symmetry.space_group_name_H-M   'P 1'
#
loop_
_entity.id
_entity.type
_entity.pdbx_description
1 polymer ?
#
loop_
_entity_poly.entity_id
_entity_poly.type
_entity_poly.pdbx_seq_one_letter_code
_entity_poly.pdbx_strand_id
1 'polypeptide(L)'
;MRGVTFNDLSLACGKHYSYQHQGDCEHVMTIRDIRLAHADDPKDRHVYPLRIFRGRPFRRRCQMCDVFDAKHVTIADELAPCSPCFFCDKCFEILHLDENGRPVYAEYTRYPYHHE
;
A
#
# COMPACT_ATOMS: atom_id res chain seq x y z
N MET A 1 -9.95 0.63 -23.15
CA MET A 1 -11.05 1.32 -23.87
C MET A 1 -10.51 2.58 -24.52
N ARG A 2 -10.39 2.64 -25.85
CA ARG A 2 -9.97 3.88 -26.54
C ARG A 2 -11.21 4.73 -26.81
N GLY A 3 -11.14 6.02 -26.49
CA GLY A 3 -12.19 7.00 -26.83
C GLY A 3 -13.34 7.13 -25.83
N VAL A 4 -13.24 6.53 -24.63
CA VAL A 4 -14.23 6.70 -23.54
C VAL A 4 -13.60 7.56 -22.46
N THR A 5 -14.32 8.58 -22.01
CA THR A 5 -13.90 9.57 -21.01
C THR A 5 -14.82 9.51 -19.79
N PHE A 6 -14.42 10.14 -18.68
CA PHE A 6 -15.31 10.28 -17.52
C PHE A 6 -16.61 11.03 -17.83
N ASN A 7 -16.65 11.86 -18.89
CA ASN A 7 -17.86 12.58 -19.30
C ASN A 7 -18.91 11.66 -19.93
N ASP A 8 -18.51 10.48 -20.40
CA ASP A 8 -19.41 9.50 -20.99
C ASP A 8 -20.13 8.65 -19.93
N LEU A 9 -19.79 8.82 -18.65
CA LEU A 9 -20.41 8.10 -17.54
C LEU A 9 -21.73 8.75 -17.14
N SER A 10 -22.81 7.96 -17.17
CA SER A 10 -24.02 8.28 -16.41
C SER A 10 -23.77 8.04 -14.92
N LEU A 11 -23.64 9.13 -14.17
CA LEU A 11 -23.34 9.12 -12.74
C LEU A 11 -24.58 8.78 -11.91
N ALA A 12 -24.41 7.85 -10.97
CA ALA A 12 -25.40 7.46 -9.98
C ALA A 12 -24.68 7.14 -8.67
N CYS A 13 -25.15 7.69 -7.56
CA CYS A 13 -24.57 7.43 -6.25
C CYS A 13 -24.78 5.97 -5.85
N GLY A 14 -23.78 5.36 -5.21
CA GLY A 14 -23.82 3.97 -4.74
C GLY A 14 -23.67 2.90 -5.82
N LYS A 15 -23.68 3.27 -7.11
CA LYS A 15 -23.46 2.33 -8.22
C LYS A 15 -21.98 1.96 -8.34
N HIS A 16 -21.71 0.70 -8.64
CA HIS A 16 -20.36 0.22 -8.96
C HIS A 16 -20.03 0.46 -10.44
N TYR A 17 -18.85 1.01 -10.69
CA TYR A 17 -18.28 1.25 -12.00
C TYR A 17 -16.94 0.51 -12.11
N SER A 18 -16.65 -0.06 -13.28
CA SER A 18 -15.33 -0.64 -13.55
C SER A 18 -14.43 0.43 -14.15
N TYR A 19 -13.27 0.63 -13.52
CA TYR A 19 -12.21 1.50 -13.99
C TYR A 19 -10.98 0.66 -14.32
N GLN A 20 -10.59 0.65 -15.60
CA GLN A 20 -9.42 -0.08 -16.07
C GLN A 20 -8.26 0.88 -16.32
N HIS A 21 -7.22 0.79 -15.50
CA HIS A 21 -5.97 1.53 -15.66
C HIS A 21 -5.00 0.72 -16.52
N GLN A 22 -4.47 1.34 -17.58
CA GLN A 22 -3.42 0.82 -18.48
C GLN A 22 -3.65 -0.57 -19.13
N GLY A 23 -4.85 -1.13 -19.01
CA GLY A 23 -5.27 -2.34 -19.73
C GLY A 23 -5.13 -3.64 -18.94
N ASP A 24 -4.51 -3.62 -17.77
CA ASP A 24 -4.26 -4.80 -16.93
C ASP A 24 -4.75 -4.65 -15.49
N CYS A 25 -4.96 -3.42 -15.00
CA CYS A 25 -5.41 -3.17 -13.64
C CYS A 25 -6.89 -2.75 -13.63
N GLU A 26 -7.76 -3.60 -13.08
CA GLU A 26 -9.19 -3.32 -12.94
C GLU A 26 -9.54 -2.95 -11.49
N HIS A 27 -10.21 -1.82 -11.32
CA HIS A 27 -10.66 -1.32 -10.02
C HIS A 27 -12.16 -1.04 -10.04
N VAL A 28 -12.83 -1.42 -8.95
CA VAL A 28 -14.21 -0.98 -8.71
C VAL A 28 -14.17 0.42 -8.13
N MET A 29 -14.85 1.34 -8.81
CA MET A 29 -15.06 2.72 -8.36
C MET A 29 -16.53 2.93 -8.04
N THR A 30 -16.82 3.72 -7.03
CA THR A 30 -18.19 4.11 -6.67
C THR A 30 -18.25 5.59 -6.39
N ILE A 31 -19.24 6.26 -6.97
CA ILE A 31 -19.57 7.64 -6.62
C ILE A 31 -20.35 7.59 -5.31
N ARG A 32 -19.75 8.10 -4.23
CA ARG A 32 -20.37 8.09 -2.91
C ARG A 32 -21.40 9.20 -2.75
N ASP A 33 -21.06 10.39 -3.21
CA ASP A 33 -21.87 11.58 -3.08
C ASP A 33 -21.64 12.54 -4.26
N ILE A 34 -22.64 13.35 -4.57
CA ILE A 34 -22.60 14.40 -5.59
C ILE A 34 -23.25 15.64 -4.99
N ARG A 35 -22.51 16.75 -4.97
CA ARG A 35 -23.00 18.03 -4.48
C ARG A 35 -22.68 19.16 -5.45
N LEU A 36 -23.43 20.25 -5.34
CA LEU A 36 -23.10 21.50 -6.02
C LEU A 36 -21.78 22.08 -5.48
N ALA A 37 -21.08 22.83 -6.33
CA ALA A 37 -19.87 23.54 -5.94
C ALA A 37 -20.19 24.55 -4.82
N HIS A 38 -19.38 24.53 -3.77
CA HIS A 38 -19.46 25.43 -2.63
C HIS A 38 -18.52 26.63 -2.84
N ALA A 39 -18.79 27.75 -2.17
CA ALA A 39 -17.95 28.95 -2.27
C ALA A 39 -16.50 28.72 -1.82
N ASP A 40 -16.29 27.76 -0.91
CA ASP A 40 -14.98 27.39 -0.36
C ASP A 40 -14.23 26.33 -1.20
N ASP A 41 -14.85 25.80 -2.26
CA ASP A 41 -14.18 24.85 -3.14
C ASP A 41 -13.08 25.54 -3.97
N PRO A 42 -11.95 24.86 -4.25
CA PRO A 42 -10.94 25.39 -5.14
C PRO A 42 -11.52 25.75 -6.51
N LYS A 43 -11.35 27.01 -6.92
CA LYS A 43 -11.86 27.50 -8.22
C LYS A 43 -10.95 27.12 -9.38
N ASP A 44 -9.67 26.91 -9.10
CA ASP A 44 -8.70 26.46 -10.10
C ASP A 44 -8.93 24.99 -10.43
N ARG A 45 -9.21 24.69 -11.70
CA ARG A 45 -9.45 23.32 -12.17
C ARG A 45 -8.18 22.47 -12.12
N HIS A 46 -7.00 23.07 -12.14
CA HIS A 46 -5.72 22.35 -12.13
C HIS A 46 -5.39 21.70 -10.78
N VAL A 47 -6.09 22.06 -9.70
CA VAL A 47 -5.89 21.44 -8.39
C VAL A 47 -6.67 20.14 -8.22
N TYR A 48 -7.58 19.82 -9.15
CA TYR A 48 -8.32 18.55 -9.17
C TYR A 48 -7.53 17.47 -9.92
N PRO A 49 -7.67 16.19 -9.54
CA PRO A 49 -8.54 15.67 -8.48
C PRO A 49 -8.01 15.94 -7.06
N LEU A 50 -8.92 16.33 -6.14
CA LEU A 50 -8.58 16.57 -4.74
C LEU A 50 -8.59 15.27 -3.94
N ARG A 51 -7.50 15.00 -3.21
CA ARG A 51 -7.46 13.91 -2.23
C ARG A 51 -8.16 14.34 -0.94
N ILE A 52 -9.47 14.09 -0.86
CA ILE A 52 -10.30 14.41 0.32
C ILE A 52 -10.17 13.40 1.46
N PHE A 53 -9.67 12.20 1.17
CA PHE A 53 -9.48 11.14 2.16
C PHE A 53 -8.21 10.37 1.82
N ARG A 54 -7.42 10.06 2.85
CA ARG A 54 -6.38 9.04 2.81
C ARG A 54 -6.67 8.09 3.98
N GLY A 55 -6.79 6.81 3.69
CA GLY A 55 -6.91 5.79 4.73
C GLY A 55 -5.72 5.87 5.70
N ARG A 56 -5.94 5.48 6.96
CA ARG A 56 -4.83 5.33 7.90
C ARG A 56 -3.88 4.26 7.32
N PRO A 57 -2.59 4.57 7.09
CA PRO A 57 -1.65 3.57 6.60
C PRO A 57 -1.60 2.43 7.62
N PHE A 58 -1.86 1.21 7.17
CA PHE A 58 -1.80 0.05 8.04
C PHE A 58 -0.35 -0.39 8.14
N ARG A 59 0.28 -0.10 9.28
CA ARG A 59 1.65 -0.52 9.52
C ARG A 59 1.64 -1.94 10.05
N ARG A 60 2.31 -2.84 9.34
CA ARG A 60 2.52 -4.20 9.80
C ARG A 60 3.59 -4.20 10.88
N ARG A 61 3.27 -4.73 12.05
CA ARG A 61 4.23 -4.91 13.15
C ARG A 61 5.18 -6.06 12.86
N CYS A 62 6.37 -5.98 13.44
CA CYS A 62 7.36 -7.05 13.41
C CYS A 62 6.79 -8.30 14.08
N GLN A 63 6.89 -9.44 13.41
CA GLN A 63 6.36 -10.72 13.90
C GLN A 63 7.23 -11.36 15.01
N MET A 64 8.42 -10.81 15.28
CA MET A 64 9.29 -11.29 16.36
C MET A 64 9.03 -10.58 17.68
N CYS A 65 8.87 -9.25 17.66
CA CYS A 65 8.67 -8.48 18.89
C CYS A 65 7.23 -7.99 19.09
N ASP A 66 6.43 -7.87 18.02
CA ASP A 66 5.09 -7.27 18.02
C ASP A 66 5.04 -5.80 18.53
N VAL A 67 6.21 -5.16 18.69
CA VAL A 67 6.35 -3.78 19.19
C VAL A 67 6.60 -2.80 18.06
N PHE A 68 7.63 -3.04 17.25
CA PHE A 68 8.08 -2.09 16.22
C PHE A 68 7.50 -2.42 14.85
N ASP A 69 7.40 -1.39 14.01
CA ASP A 69 7.00 -1.52 12.61
C ASP A 69 8.01 -2.38 11.83
N ALA A 70 7.49 -3.25 10.96
CA ALA A 70 8.32 -4.06 10.08
C ALA A 70 8.97 -3.22 8.97
N LYS A 71 10.21 -3.53 8.65
CA LYS A 71 11.03 -2.90 7.62
C LYS A 71 11.70 -3.89 6.68
N HIS A 72 11.76 -5.17 7.07
CA HIS A 72 12.29 -6.26 6.26
C HIS A 72 11.23 -7.35 6.16
N VAL A 73 11.18 -8.00 5.00
CA VAL A 73 10.45 -9.25 4.83
C VAL A 73 11.43 -10.32 4.33
N THR A 74 11.46 -11.48 4.98
CA THR A 74 12.22 -12.65 4.54
C THR A 74 11.28 -13.73 4.02
N ILE A 75 11.75 -14.50 3.04
CA ILE A 75 11.05 -15.63 2.43
C ILE A 75 11.99 -16.82 2.43
N ALA A 76 11.44 -18.00 2.75
CA ALA A 76 12.18 -19.25 2.88
C ALA A 76 13.31 -19.18 3.92
N ASP A 77 13.05 -18.45 5.00
CA ASP A 77 13.99 -18.23 6.09
C ASP A 77 13.80 -19.31 7.16
N GLU A 78 14.78 -20.19 7.28
CA GLU A 78 14.73 -21.36 8.18
C GLU A 78 14.72 -20.98 9.67
N LEU A 79 15.26 -19.82 10.04
CA LEU A 79 15.24 -19.37 11.44
C LEU A 79 14.01 -18.53 11.77
N ALA A 80 13.23 -18.11 10.77
CA ALA A 80 11.98 -17.39 10.99
C ALA A 80 10.84 -18.34 11.39
N PRO A 81 9.90 -17.90 12.24
CA PRO A 81 8.76 -18.71 12.66
C PRO A 81 7.71 -18.91 11.55
N CYS A 82 7.81 -18.19 10.43
CA CYS A 82 6.88 -18.25 9.31
C CYS A 82 7.56 -17.76 8.02
N SER A 83 6.91 -17.96 6.87
CA SER A 83 7.37 -17.44 5.58
C SER A 83 6.17 -16.99 4.75
N PRO A 84 6.06 -15.71 4.32
CA PRO A 84 6.99 -14.61 4.59
C PRO A 84 6.96 -14.13 6.05
N CYS A 85 8.13 -13.79 6.61
CA CYS A 85 8.24 -13.21 7.96
C CYS A 85 8.70 -11.75 7.94
N PHE A 86 8.11 -10.93 8.80
CA PHE A 86 8.26 -9.48 8.84
C PHE A 86 9.04 -9.04 10.07
N PHE A 87 10.12 -8.29 9.87
CA PHE A 87 11.06 -7.89 10.92
C PHE A 87 11.21 -6.39 10.99
N CYS A 88 11.33 -5.84 12.21
CA CYS A 88 11.96 -4.53 12.39
C CYS A 88 13.49 -4.67 12.25
N ASP A 89 14.22 -3.55 12.13
CA ASP A 89 15.69 -3.56 11.97
C ASP A 89 16.37 -4.39 13.07
N LYS A 90 16.07 -4.10 14.33
CA LYS A 90 16.71 -4.75 15.48
C LYS A 90 16.49 -6.26 15.52
N CYS A 91 15.26 -6.73 15.28
CA CYS A 91 14.98 -8.17 15.26
C CYS A 91 15.62 -8.87 14.06
N PHE A 92 15.71 -8.19 12.91
CA PHE A 92 16.43 -8.72 11.77
C PHE A 92 17.92 -8.86 12.09
N GLU A 93 18.55 -7.82 12.62
CA GLU A 93 19.96 -7.81 13.00
C GLU A 93 20.29 -8.92 14.01
N ILE A 94 19.49 -9.07 15.08
CA ILE A 94 19.71 -10.09 16.11
C ILE A 94 19.66 -11.52 15.56
N LEU A 95 18.74 -11.79 14.63
CA LEU A 95 18.55 -13.15 14.11
C LEU A 95 19.57 -13.50 13.01
N HIS A 96 19.91 -12.51 12.18
CA HIS A 96 20.62 -12.77 10.92
C HIS A 96 22.06 -12.31 10.92
N LEU A 97 22.49 -11.44 11.83
CA LEU A 97 23.84 -10.86 11.82
C LEU A 97 24.68 -11.34 13.02
N ASP A 98 25.97 -11.54 12.78
CA ASP A 98 26.97 -11.79 13.82
C ASP A 98 27.40 -10.48 14.51
N GLU A 99 28.30 -10.58 15.49
CA GLU A 99 28.86 -9.43 16.21
C GLU A 99 29.58 -8.40 15.30
N ASN A 100 29.99 -8.81 14.10
CA ASN A 100 30.64 -7.97 13.09
C ASN A 100 29.66 -7.44 12.03
N GLY A 101 28.36 -7.70 12.18
CA GLY A 101 27.33 -7.29 11.22
C GLY A 101 27.29 -8.14 9.94
N ARG A 102 27.89 -9.33 9.94
CA ARG A 102 27.90 -10.25 8.80
C ARG A 102 26.75 -11.25 8.90
N PRO A 103 26.15 -11.66 7.78
CA PRO A 103 25.10 -12.66 7.81
C PRO A 103 25.62 -13.99 8.37
N VAL A 104 24.96 -14.52 9.41
CA VAL A 104 25.28 -15.84 10.00
C VAL A 104 24.90 -17.01 9.07
N TYR A 105 23.94 -16.78 8.17
CA TYR A 105 23.51 -17.66 7.08
C TYR A 105 22.90 -16.79 5.97
N ALA A 106 22.72 -17.33 4.77
CA ALA A 106 22.31 -16.55 3.58
C ALA A 106 21.23 -17.24 2.73
N GLU A 107 20.71 -18.38 3.18
CA GLU A 107 19.74 -19.23 2.50
C GLU A 107 18.30 -18.68 2.65
N TYR A 108 18.12 -17.38 2.45
CA TYR A 108 16.80 -16.73 2.45
C TYR A 108 16.78 -15.53 1.50
N THR A 109 15.60 -15.17 1.03
CA THR A 109 15.42 -13.96 0.23
C THR A 109 14.90 -12.83 1.10
N ARG A 110 15.59 -11.69 1.10
CA ARG A 110 15.19 -10.48 1.84
C ARG A 110 14.74 -9.38 0.89
N TYR A 111 13.63 -8.74 1.23
CA TYR A 111 13.18 -7.49 0.60
C TYR A 111 12.96 -6.39 1.63
N PRO A 112 13.21 -5.11 1.29
CA PRO A 112 12.74 -4.01 2.10
C PRO A 112 11.20 -4.02 2.10
N TYR A 113 10.61 -3.84 3.28
CA TYR A 113 9.18 -3.71 3.44
C TYR A 113 8.84 -2.23 3.61
N HIS A 114 8.18 -1.67 2.59
CA HIS A 114 7.66 -0.31 2.61
C HIS A 114 6.15 -0.36 2.88
N HIS A 115 5.71 0.31 3.95
CA HIS A 115 4.29 0.52 4.21
C HIS A 115 3.71 1.48 3.16
N GLU A 116 2.51 1.21 2.64
CA GLU A 116 1.74 2.12 1.78
C GLU A 116 0.98 3.21 2.59
#